data_AF-A0A0U9I9J5-F1
#
_entry.id   AF-A0A0U9I9J5-F1
#
_cell.length_a   1.000
_cell.length_b   1.000
_cell.length_c   1.000
_cell.angle_alpha   90.00
_cell.angle_beta   90.00
_cell.angle_gamma   90.00
#
_symmetry.space_group_name_H-M   'P 1'
#
loop_
_entity.id
_entity.type
_entity.pdbx_description
1 polymer ?
#
loop_
_entity_poly.entity_id
_entity_poly.type
_entity_poly.pdbx_seq_one_letter_code
_entity_poly.pdbx_strand_id
1 'polypeptide(L)'
;MERIRIFKVILILSILCIILSSTTVYSQENFKLNVPFSKLVPVNTTTLMGSSNHIKVKIPIPERWQVKSAVLNLSYVNSSALLQNRSRLVVWLNEHPIAQITLNPQLPQGKASINLPINLLKKGYNELNFTVAHHYTLECEDPSSPELWTTLEFDKSSFDFDISLKKVPENLSAISDFLFDSKIFGKNEVNIVIGDKKEETLEMASIVASSIALRFEYRAVNFTISDSIKKGVDNVILGNGEFVKSLTGDVLEKGSILKIIR
;
A
#
# COMPACT_ATOMS: atom_id res chain seq x y z
N MET A 1 48.96 -39.49 -18.60
CA MET A 1 48.80 -38.02 -18.57
C MET A 1 47.37 -37.53 -18.84
N GLU A 2 46.52 -38.31 -19.53
CA GLU A 2 45.17 -37.90 -19.93
C GLU A 2 44.14 -37.83 -18.78
N ARG A 3 44.19 -38.80 -17.84
CA ARG A 3 43.26 -38.85 -16.68
C ARG A 3 43.37 -37.65 -15.72
N ILE A 4 44.55 -37.01 -15.63
CA ILE A 4 44.78 -35.84 -14.76
C ILE A 4 44.18 -34.57 -15.37
N ARG A 5 44.11 -34.46 -16.70
CA ARG A 5 43.46 -33.34 -17.40
C ARG A 5 41.95 -33.38 -17.24
N ILE A 6 41.34 -34.56 -17.34
CA ILE A 6 39.89 -34.76 -17.18
C ILE A 6 39.45 -34.40 -15.75
N PHE A 7 40.22 -34.82 -14.73
CA PHE A 7 39.90 -34.51 -13.33
C PHE A 7 40.00 -33.01 -13.01
N LYS A 8 40.99 -32.30 -13.58
CA LYS A 8 41.12 -30.83 -13.46
C LYS A 8 39.97 -30.09 -14.14
N VAL A 9 39.52 -30.55 -15.31
CA VAL A 9 38.40 -29.93 -16.03
C VAL A 9 37.09 -30.13 -15.27
N ILE A 10 36.85 -31.31 -14.69
CA ILE A 10 35.66 -31.59 -13.87
C ILE A 10 35.67 -30.75 -12.58
N LEU A 11 36.82 -30.62 -11.91
CA LEU A 11 36.95 -29.81 -10.70
C LEU A 11 36.76 -28.30 -10.97
N ILE A 12 37.24 -27.81 -12.11
CA ILE A 12 37.04 -26.41 -12.55
C ILE A 12 35.57 -26.17 -12.95
N LEU A 13 34.92 -27.11 -13.65
CA LEU A 13 33.49 -27.00 -13.96
C LEU A 13 32.62 -27.04 -12.69
N SER A 14 32.97 -27.86 -11.69
CA SER A 14 32.21 -27.91 -10.44
C SER A 14 32.38 -26.64 -9.61
N ILE A 15 33.58 -26.04 -9.59
CA ILE A 15 33.83 -24.75 -8.92
C ILE A 15 33.11 -23.60 -9.64
N LEU A 16 33.08 -23.60 -10.98
CA LEU A 16 32.38 -22.58 -11.77
C LEU A 16 30.86 -22.65 -11.56
N CYS A 17 30.30 -23.85 -11.39
CA CYS A 17 28.86 -24.06 -11.17
C CYS A 17 28.40 -23.60 -9.76
N ILE A 18 29.26 -23.67 -8.75
CA ILE A 18 28.96 -23.20 -7.39
C ILE A 18 28.97 -21.66 -7.30
N ILE A 19 29.80 -20.99 -8.12
CA ILE A 19 29.89 -19.51 -8.16
C ILE A 19 28.68 -18.90 -8.90
N LEU A 20 28.04 -19.63 -9.81
CA LEU A 20 26.88 -19.16 -10.58
C LEU A 20 25.52 -19.33 -9.87
N SER A 21 25.45 -20.06 -8.75
CA SER A 21 24.18 -20.39 -8.08
C SER A 21 23.79 -19.51 -6.89
N SER A 22 24.57 -18.47 -6.54
CA SER A 22 24.19 -17.54 -5.49
C SER A 22 23.42 -16.32 -6.03
N THR A 23 22.39 -16.54 -6.84
CA THR A 23 21.32 -15.55 -6.94
C THR A 23 20.35 -15.85 -5.81
N THR A 24 20.41 -15.05 -4.75
CA THR A 24 19.36 -15.02 -3.74
C THR A 24 18.09 -14.57 -4.42
N VAL A 25 17.26 -15.53 -4.85
CA VAL A 25 15.90 -15.27 -5.32
C VAL A 25 15.12 -14.81 -4.09
N TYR A 26 15.07 -13.48 -3.89
CA TYR A 26 14.19 -12.90 -2.89
C TYR A 26 12.76 -13.14 -3.37
N SER A 27 12.08 -14.11 -2.75
CA SER A 27 10.67 -14.36 -3.02
C SER A 27 9.90 -13.08 -2.72
N GLN A 28 9.47 -12.37 -3.76
CA GLN A 28 8.69 -11.17 -3.60
C GLN A 28 7.28 -11.58 -3.16
N GLU A 29 7.02 -11.57 -1.84
CA GLU A 29 5.70 -11.89 -1.31
C GLU A 29 4.67 -10.90 -1.88
N ASN A 30 3.63 -11.46 -2.50
CA ASN A 30 2.48 -10.72 -2.97
C ASN A 30 1.40 -10.73 -1.87
N PHE A 31 0.88 -9.56 -1.53
CA PHE A 31 -0.17 -9.40 -0.53
C PHE A 31 -1.45 -8.96 -1.22
N LYS A 32 -2.54 -9.67 -0.92
CA LYS A 32 -3.89 -9.27 -1.28
C LYS A 32 -4.54 -8.60 -0.08
N LEU A 33 -4.94 -7.35 -0.25
CA LEU A 33 -5.47 -6.50 0.81
C LEU A 33 -6.87 -6.04 0.40
N ASN A 34 -7.89 -6.38 1.18
CA ASN A 34 -9.19 -5.72 1.12
C ASN A 34 -9.24 -4.64 2.20
N VAL A 35 -9.46 -3.40 1.79
CA VAL A 35 -9.34 -2.23 2.65
C VAL A 35 -10.66 -1.45 2.61
N PRO A 36 -11.38 -1.34 3.72
CA PRO A 36 -12.56 -0.48 3.78
C PRO A 36 -12.20 0.95 3.40
N PHE A 37 -13.03 1.61 2.59
CA PHE A 37 -12.76 2.97 2.11
C PHE A 37 -12.53 3.96 3.26
N SER A 38 -13.35 3.83 4.32
CA SER A 38 -13.28 4.64 5.56
C SER A 38 -11.97 4.51 6.33
N LYS A 39 -11.15 3.47 6.07
CA LYS A 39 -9.81 3.33 6.66
C LYS A 39 -8.76 4.15 5.92
N LEU A 40 -9.02 4.50 4.66
CA LEU A 40 -8.10 5.27 3.81
C LEU A 40 -8.46 6.75 3.76
N VAL A 41 -9.76 7.05 3.78
CA VAL A 41 -10.29 8.40 3.68
C VAL A 41 -11.28 8.62 4.81
N PRO A 42 -11.16 9.71 5.60
CA PRO A 42 -12.09 10.03 6.69
C PRO A 42 -13.38 10.64 6.14
N VAL A 43 -14.06 9.92 5.25
CA VAL A 43 -15.33 10.30 4.64
C VAL A 43 -16.31 9.15 4.78
N ASN A 44 -17.53 9.48 5.16
CA ASN A 44 -18.64 8.53 5.22
C ASN A 44 -19.54 8.75 4.01
N THR A 45 -20.73 8.18 4.05
CA THR A 45 -21.76 8.39 3.04
C THR A 45 -21.98 9.87 2.71
N THR A 46 -21.96 10.20 1.42
CA THR A 46 -22.12 11.57 0.92
C THR A 46 -23.13 11.61 -0.22
N THR A 47 -24.03 12.59 -0.21
CA THR A 47 -25.00 12.80 -1.27
C THR A 47 -24.58 13.93 -2.20
N LEU A 48 -24.49 13.63 -3.48
CA LEU A 48 -24.28 14.57 -4.56
C LEU A 48 -25.65 15.02 -5.09
N MET A 49 -26.00 16.30 -4.90
CA MET A 49 -27.30 16.86 -5.29
C MET A 49 -27.21 17.81 -6.49
N GLY A 50 -28.31 17.96 -7.22
CA GLY A 50 -28.44 18.81 -8.40
C GLY A 50 -28.02 18.11 -9.69
N SER A 51 -28.16 18.82 -10.82
CA SER A 51 -27.83 18.32 -12.17
C SER A 51 -26.34 18.02 -12.37
N SER A 52 -25.45 18.71 -11.65
CA SER A 52 -24.00 18.48 -11.67
C SER A 52 -23.41 18.74 -10.30
N ASN A 53 -22.62 17.78 -9.80
CA ASN A 53 -21.95 17.88 -8.50
C ASN A 53 -20.75 16.94 -8.46
N HIS A 54 -19.86 17.13 -7.50
CA HIS A 54 -18.69 16.27 -7.35
C HIS A 54 -18.15 16.22 -5.93
N ILE A 55 -17.38 15.18 -5.64
CA ILE A 55 -16.56 15.09 -4.43
C ILE A 55 -15.18 14.54 -4.77
N LYS A 56 -14.16 15.18 -4.20
CA LYS A 56 -12.76 14.76 -4.30
C LYS A 56 -12.30 14.15 -2.99
N VAL A 57 -11.57 13.05 -3.11
CA VAL A 57 -10.91 12.38 -1.99
C VAL A 57 -9.51 11.98 -2.39
N LYS A 58 -8.63 11.78 -1.40
CA LYS A 58 -7.25 11.38 -1.66
C LYS A 58 -6.96 10.03 -1.03
N ILE A 59 -6.58 9.06 -1.85
CA ILE A 59 -6.16 7.74 -1.38
C ILE A 59 -4.63 7.69 -1.25
N PRO A 60 -4.09 7.15 -0.13
CA PRO A 60 -2.66 6.99 0.04
C PRO A 60 -2.16 5.72 -0.64
N ILE A 61 -1.05 5.82 -1.38
CA ILE A 61 -0.25 4.70 -1.89
C ILE A 61 1.15 4.81 -1.27
N PRO A 62 1.51 3.92 -0.32
CA PRO A 62 2.80 3.97 0.35
C PRO A 62 4.00 3.85 -0.60
N GLU A 63 5.12 4.47 -0.24
CA GLU A 63 6.34 4.50 -1.05
C GLU A 63 6.89 3.07 -1.32
N ARG A 64 6.81 2.22 -0.29
CA ARG A 64 7.27 0.83 -0.33
C ARG A 64 6.40 -0.10 -1.15
N TRP A 65 5.18 0.32 -1.49
CA TRP A 65 4.27 -0.50 -2.28
C TRP A 65 4.67 -0.52 -3.74
N GLN A 66 4.70 -1.72 -4.31
CA GLN A 66 4.67 -1.95 -5.73
C GLN A 66 3.30 -2.54 -6.06
N VAL A 67 2.37 -1.67 -6.46
CA VAL A 67 1.00 -2.04 -6.80
C VAL A 67 0.99 -2.86 -8.08
N LYS A 68 0.37 -4.04 -8.02
CA LYS A 68 0.17 -4.99 -9.12
C LYS A 68 -1.26 -4.99 -9.63
N SER A 69 -2.22 -4.69 -8.75
CA SER A 69 -3.62 -4.44 -9.09
C SER A 69 -4.25 -3.55 -8.02
N ALA A 70 -5.22 -2.74 -8.41
CA ALA A 70 -6.02 -1.92 -7.52
C ALA A 70 -7.44 -1.80 -8.09
N VAL A 71 -8.44 -2.20 -7.30
CA VAL A 71 -9.86 -2.16 -7.68
C VAL A 71 -10.63 -1.43 -6.60
N LEU A 72 -11.40 -0.43 -6.99
CA LEU A 72 -12.39 0.22 -6.13
C LEU A 72 -13.74 -0.50 -6.28
N ASN A 73 -14.22 -1.09 -5.18
CA ASN A 73 -15.59 -1.58 -5.06
C ASN A 73 -16.45 -0.50 -4.42
N LEU A 74 -17.18 0.23 -5.27
CA LEU A 74 -18.04 1.35 -4.88
C LEU A 74 -19.49 0.90 -4.71
N SER A 75 -20.11 1.25 -3.59
CA SER A 75 -21.56 1.18 -3.36
C SER A 75 -22.17 2.58 -3.50
N TYR A 76 -23.33 2.67 -4.16
CA TYR A 76 -24.04 3.93 -4.33
C TYR A 76 -25.55 3.71 -4.42
N VAL A 77 -26.30 4.78 -4.17
CA VAL A 77 -27.75 4.83 -4.35
C VAL A 77 -28.12 6.06 -5.13
N ASN A 78 -28.88 5.93 -6.22
CA ASN A 78 -29.37 7.08 -6.99
C ASN A 78 -30.87 7.29 -6.85
N SER A 79 -31.34 8.50 -7.17
CA SER A 79 -32.78 8.78 -7.22
C SER A 79 -33.50 7.91 -8.26
N SER A 80 -34.72 7.46 -7.92
CA SER A 80 -35.61 6.74 -8.84
C SER A 80 -36.27 7.65 -9.88
N ALA A 81 -36.10 8.98 -9.77
CA ALA A 81 -36.60 9.95 -10.73
C ALA A 81 -35.63 10.20 -11.90
N LEU A 82 -34.40 9.67 -11.83
CA LEU A 82 -33.39 9.91 -12.87
C LEU A 82 -33.74 9.24 -14.20
N LEU A 83 -33.25 9.82 -15.30
CA LEU A 83 -33.26 9.21 -16.62
C LEU A 83 -32.01 8.36 -16.82
N GLN A 84 -32.20 7.05 -16.93
CA GLN A 84 -31.10 6.08 -17.07
C GLN A 84 -30.18 6.37 -18.25
N ASN A 85 -30.73 6.76 -19.40
CA ASN A 85 -29.96 7.01 -20.61
C ASN A 85 -29.11 8.29 -20.54
N ARG A 86 -29.40 9.22 -19.64
CA ARG A 86 -28.72 10.52 -19.53
C ARG A 86 -27.96 10.73 -18.22
N SER A 87 -28.31 10.01 -17.15
CA SER A 87 -27.70 10.19 -15.84
C SER A 87 -26.46 9.31 -15.66
N ARG A 88 -25.36 9.91 -15.21
CA ARG A 88 -24.04 9.25 -15.13
C ARG A 88 -23.30 9.64 -13.85
N LEU A 89 -22.60 8.66 -13.29
CA LEU A 89 -21.54 8.87 -12.30
C LEU A 89 -20.20 8.56 -12.97
N VAL A 90 -19.29 9.52 -13.01
CA VAL A 90 -17.95 9.35 -13.57
C VAL A 90 -16.94 9.36 -12.44
N VAL A 91 -16.02 8.40 -12.47
CA VAL A 91 -14.90 8.31 -11.54
C VAL A 91 -13.63 8.69 -12.27
N TRP A 92 -12.90 9.63 -11.69
CA TRP A 92 -11.63 10.12 -12.20
C TRP A 92 -10.52 9.75 -11.23
N LEU A 93 -9.35 9.41 -11.76
CA LEU A 93 -8.12 9.21 -11.01
C LEU A 93 -7.06 10.16 -11.53
N ASN A 94 -6.57 11.05 -10.66
CA ASN A 94 -5.55 12.05 -11.01
C ASN A 94 -5.89 12.77 -12.33
N GLU A 95 -7.11 13.32 -12.42
CA GLU A 95 -7.63 14.06 -13.59
C GLU A 95 -7.93 13.23 -14.85
N HIS A 96 -7.76 11.90 -14.82
CA HIS A 96 -8.14 11.02 -15.92
C HIS A 96 -9.46 10.29 -15.62
N PRO A 97 -10.43 10.25 -16.55
CA PRO A 97 -11.66 9.50 -16.35
C PRO A 97 -11.35 8.00 -16.51
N ILE A 98 -11.66 7.21 -15.47
CA ILE A 98 -11.34 5.78 -15.44
C ILE A 98 -12.58 4.89 -15.51
N ALA A 99 -13.75 5.42 -15.14
CA ALA A 99 -15.03 4.72 -15.25
C ALA A 99 -16.19 5.69 -15.41
N GLN A 100 -17.20 5.24 -16.14
CA GLN A 100 -18.47 5.93 -16.29
C GLN A 100 -19.60 4.93 -16.03
N ILE A 101 -20.35 5.18 -14.97
CA ILE A 101 -21.41 4.31 -14.45
C ILE A 101 -22.75 4.90 -14.85
N THR A 102 -23.63 4.05 -15.37
CA THR A 102 -25.02 4.42 -15.65
C THR A 102 -25.82 4.36 -14.37
N LEU A 103 -26.51 5.46 -14.03
CA LEU A 103 -27.38 5.51 -12.85
C LEU A 103 -28.75 4.95 -13.23
N ASN A 104 -29.18 3.87 -12.57
CA ASN A 104 -30.40 3.14 -12.93
C ASN A 104 -31.53 3.50 -11.96
N PRO A 105 -32.59 4.20 -12.40
CA PRO A 105 -33.72 4.57 -11.54
C PRO A 105 -34.58 3.36 -11.11
N GLN A 106 -34.58 2.27 -11.89
CA GLN A 106 -35.35 1.05 -11.59
C GLN A 106 -34.64 0.14 -10.59
N LEU A 107 -33.31 0.30 -10.48
CA LEU A 107 -32.48 -0.36 -9.47
C LEU A 107 -31.62 0.71 -8.77
N PRO A 108 -32.23 1.54 -7.89
CA PRO A 108 -31.56 2.66 -7.24
C PRO A 108 -30.26 2.30 -6.53
N GLN A 109 -30.18 1.10 -5.94
CA GLN A 109 -28.99 0.60 -5.26
C GLN A 109 -28.06 -0.07 -6.27
N GLY A 110 -26.85 0.46 -6.41
CA GLY A 110 -25.85 -0.02 -7.35
C GLY A 110 -24.53 -0.36 -6.69
N LYS A 111 -23.79 -1.27 -7.33
CA LYS A 111 -22.39 -1.57 -7.01
C LYS A 111 -21.56 -1.53 -8.28
N ALA A 112 -20.37 -0.96 -8.20
CA ALA A 112 -19.43 -0.90 -9.30
C ALA A 112 -18.04 -1.35 -8.84
N SER A 113 -17.41 -2.25 -9.60
CA SER A 113 -16.00 -2.60 -9.43
C SER A 113 -15.20 -1.89 -10.51
N ILE A 114 -14.32 -1.00 -10.09
CA ILE A 114 -13.61 -0.05 -10.94
C ILE A 114 -12.12 -0.32 -10.83
N ASN A 115 -11.51 -0.75 -11.93
CA ASN A 115 -10.06 -0.93 -11.99
C ASN A 115 -9.37 0.44 -11.96
N LEU A 116 -8.44 0.64 -11.03
CA LEU A 116 -7.58 1.82 -10.99
C LEU A 116 -6.34 1.55 -11.86
N PRO A 117 -6.14 2.26 -12.98
CA PRO A 117 -5.00 2.03 -13.85
C PRO A 117 -3.68 2.30 -13.13
N ILE A 118 -2.81 1.29 -13.07
CA ILE A 118 -1.56 1.33 -12.29
C ILE A 118 -0.61 2.41 -12.82
N ASN A 119 -0.63 2.66 -14.13
CA ASN A 119 0.16 3.71 -14.77
C ASN A 119 -0.24 5.13 -14.34
N LEU A 120 -1.44 5.31 -13.79
CA LEU A 120 -1.93 6.58 -13.25
C LEU A 120 -1.71 6.70 -11.74
N LEU A 121 -1.50 5.59 -11.03
CA LEU A 121 -1.21 5.58 -9.61
C LEU A 121 0.23 6.05 -9.35
N LYS A 122 0.34 7.08 -8.52
CA LYS A 122 1.60 7.63 -8.03
C LYS A 122 1.79 7.22 -6.58
N LYS A 123 3.04 7.22 -6.12
CA LYS A 123 3.34 7.10 -4.70
C LYS A 123 2.89 8.38 -3.99
N GLY A 124 2.48 8.27 -2.74
CA GLY A 124 1.87 9.39 -2.02
C GLY A 124 0.34 9.42 -2.18
N TYR A 125 -0.23 10.61 -2.27
CA TYR A 125 -1.67 10.79 -2.35
C TYR A 125 -2.16 10.89 -3.80
N ASN A 126 -3.15 10.06 -4.15
CA ASN A 126 -3.81 10.07 -5.45
C ASN A 126 -5.23 10.60 -5.30
N GLU A 127 -5.62 11.53 -6.16
CA GLU A 127 -6.96 12.12 -6.12
C GLU A 127 -7.94 11.22 -6.88
N LEU A 128 -8.99 10.79 -6.19
CA LEU A 128 -10.20 10.27 -6.80
C LEU A 128 -11.24 11.38 -6.81
N ASN A 129 -11.82 11.65 -7.97
CA ASN A 129 -12.92 12.60 -8.11
C ASN A 129 -14.15 11.84 -8.61
N PHE A 130 -15.26 11.95 -7.89
CA PHE A 130 -16.54 11.38 -8.26
C PHE A 130 -17.43 12.51 -8.74
N THR A 131 -17.80 12.52 -10.02
CA THR A 131 -18.62 13.58 -10.62
C THR A 131 -19.93 12.98 -11.11
N VAL A 132 -21.03 13.67 -10.88
CA VAL A 132 -22.35 13.25 -11.38
C VAL A 132 -22.87 14.21 -12.43
N ALA A 133 -23.58 13.65 -13.40
CA ALA A 133 -24.51 14.36 -14.27
C ALA A 133 -25.88 13.71 -14.08
N HIS A 134 -26.86 14.46 -13.61
CA HIS A 134 -28.21 13.97 -13.37
C HIS A 134 -29.21 14.68 -14.28
N HIS A 135 -30.17 13.91 -14.80
CA HIS A 135 -31.29 14.42 -15.58
C HIS A 135 -32.55 13.66 -15.19
N TYR A 136 -33.70 14.32 -15.04
CA TYR A 136 -34.98 13.68 -14.69
C TYR A 136 -36.05 13.82 -15.78
N THR A 137 -35.85 14.72 -16.74
CA THR A 137 -36.74 14.92 -17.89
C THR A 137 -35.95 15.11 -19.19
N LEU A 138 -36.58 14.85 -20.33
CA LEU A 138 -36.02 15.14 -21.66
C LEU A 138 -36.32 16.58 -22.10
N GLU A 139 -37.19 17.26 -21.37
CA GLU A 139 -37.59 18.64 -21.62
C GLU A 139 -36.73 19.63 -20.81
N CYS A 140 -37.24 20.84 -20.59
CA CYS A 140 -36.63 21.81 -19.68
C CYS A 140 -36.64 21.24 -18.25
N GLU A 141 -35.48 21.23 -17.60
CA GLU A 141 -35.29 20.70 -16.25
C GLU A 141 -34.85 21.80 -15.28
N ASP A 142 -35.30 21.76 -14.03
CA ASP A 142 -34.73 22.56 -12.96
C ASP A 142 -33.42 21.90 -12.49
N PRO A 143 -32.24 22.53 -12.68
CA PRO A 143 -30.96 21.94 -12.30
C PRO A 143 -30.80 21.74 -10.79
N SER A 144 -31.67 22.33 -9.98
CA SER A 144 -31.70 22.23 -8.52
C SER A 144 -32.86 21.39 -7.98
N SER A 145 -33.62 20.71 -8.85
CA SER A 145 -34.74 19.87 -8.43
C SER A 145 -34.30 18.89 -7.33
N PRO A 146 -35.07 18.76 -6.23
CA PRO A 146 -34.72 17.90 -5.10
C PRO A 146 -34.70 16.41 -5.47
N GLU A 147 -35.21 16.02 -6.64
CA GLU A 147 -35.16 14.65 -7.14
C GLU A 147 -33.80 14.30 -7.79
N LEU A 148 -32.94 15.29 -8.03
CA LEU A 148 -31.62 15.11 -8.63
C LEU A 148 -30.59 14.79 -7.56
N TRP A 149 -30.37 13.51 -7.28
CA TRP A 149 -29.34 13.11 -6.32
C TRP A 149 -28.80 11.70 -6.57
N THR A 150 -27.55 11.52 -6.14
CA THR A 150 -26.89 10.23 -5.97
C THR A 150 -26.07 10.24 -4.68
N THR A 151 -26.27 9.25 -3.84
CA THR A 151 -25.54 9.02 -2.61
C THR A 151 -24.42 8.00 -2.84
N LEU A 152 -23.19 8.37 -2.52
CA LEU A 152 -22.03 7.48 -2.49
C LEU A 152 -21.90 6.88 -1.09
N GLU A 153 -22.00 5.56 -0.96
CA GLU A 153 -21.94 4.84 0.31
C GLU A 153 -20.50 4.39 0.58
N PHE A 154 -19.63 5.34 0.93
CA PHE A 154 -18.21 5.05 1.18
C PHE A 154 -18.00 4.09 2.37
N ASP A 155 -18.88 4.09 3.36
CA ASP A 155 -18.87 3.16 4.49
C ASP A 155 -19.08 1.69 4.07
N LYS A 156 -19.76 1.45 2.95
CA LYS A 156 -19.98 0.14 2.33
C LYS A 156 -19.05 -0.14 1.14
N SER A 157 -18.08 0.74 0.90
CA SER A 157 -17.13 0.63 -0.20
C SER A 157 -15.76 0.15 0.28
N SER A 158 -14.98 -0.43 -0.61
CA SER A 158 -13.65 -0.95 -0.29
C SER A 158 -12.70 -0.88 -1.49
N PHE A 159 -11.40 -1.02 -1.21
CA PHE A 159 -10.37 -1.20 -2.22
C PHE A 159 -9.77 -2.60 -2.08
N ASP A 160 -9.67 -3.31 -3.20
CA ASP A 160 -8.87 -4.51 -3.32
C ASP A 160 -7.52 -4.15 -3.95
N PHE A 161 -6.44 -4.38 -3.21
CA PHE A 161 -5.08 -4.21 -3.68
C PHE A 161 -4.38 -5.57 -3.80
N ASP A 162 -3.68 -5.76 -4.90
CA ASP A 162 -2.62 -6.76 -5.03
C ASP A 162 -1.30 -6.00 -5.07
N ILE A 163 -0.44 -6.21 -4.07
CA ILE A 163 0.81 -5.48 -3.92
C ILE A 163 1.96 -6.43 -3.69
N SER A 164 3.15 -5.93 -3.98
CA SER A 164 4.40 -6.48 -3.46
C SER A 164 5.17 -5.36 -2.77
N LEU A 165 6.02 -5.70 -1.80
CA LEU A 165 6.88 -4.72 -1.16
C LEU A 165 8.18 -4.56 -1.94
N LYS A 166 8.60 -3.31 -2.14
CA LYS A 166 9.93 -2.99 -2.67
C LYS A 166 11.00 -3.33 -1.64
N LYS A 167 12.20 -3.68 -2.12
CA LYS A 167 13.37 -3.86 -1.25
C LYS A 167 13.67 -2.53 -0.55
N VAL A 168 13.96 -2.62 0.76
CA VAL A 168 14.41 -1.47 1.55
C VAL A 168 15.74 -0.98 0.98
N PRO A 169 15.86 0.30 0.58
CA PRO A 169 17.13 0.86 0.15
C PRO A 169 18.17 0.81 1.26
N GLU A 170 19.42 0.51 0.91
CA GLU A 170 20.57 0.47 1.82
C GLU A 170 21.15 1.89 2.03
N ASN A 171 20.29 2.86 2.35
CA ASN A 171 20.72 4.21 2.69
C ASN A 171 19.89 4.76 3.88
N LEU A 172 20.52 5.63 4.66
CA LEU A 172 19.91 6.14 5.90
C LEU A 172 18.70 7.06 5.61
N SER A 173 18.67 7.71 4.46
CA SER A 173 17.55 8.56 4.04
C SER A 173 16.27 7.78 3.77
N ALA A 174 16.33 6.49 3.44
CA ALA A 174 15.13 5.66 3.27
C ALA A 174 14.35 5.41 4.59
N ILE A 175 14.93 5.72 5.74
CA ILE A 175 14.26 5.52 7.04
C ILE A 175 13.06 6.46 7.20
N SER A 176 13.13 7.71 6.72
CA SER A 176 12.06 8.69 6.93
C SER A 176 10.77 8.35 6.19
N ASP A 177 10.87 8.07 4.88
CA ASP A 177 9.70 8.05 4.00
C ASP A 177 9.38 6.67 3.41
N PHE A 178 10.34 5.73 3.41
CA PHE A 178 10.16 4.40 2.81
C PHE A 178 9.82 3.32 3.85
N LEU A 179 10.50 3.34 4.99
CA LEU A 179 10.33 2.33 6.03
C LEU A 179 9.14 2.62 6.95
N PHE A 180 9.01 3.86 7.42
CA PHE A 180 7.99 4.28 8.37
C PHE A 180 7.05 5.28 7.71
N ASP A 181 6.43 4.87 6.61
CA ASP A 181 5.52 5.71 5.85
C ASP A 181 4.17 5.82 6.57
N SER A 182 3.80 7.04 6.97
CA SER A 182 2.52 7.35 7.61
C SER A 182 1.30 6.99 6.73
N LYS A 183 1.51 6.83 5.42
CA LYS A 183 0.50 6.41 4.43
C LYS A 183 0.20 4.91 4.48
N ILE A 184 1.01 4.11 5.17
CA ILE A 184 0.69 2.70 5.40
C ILE A 184 -0.59 2.61 6.24
N PHE A 185 -1.48 1.72 5.83
CA PHE A 185 -2.71 1.42 6.53
C PHE A 185 -2.66 -0.02 7.06
N GLY A 186 -3.10 -0.20 8.30
CA GLY A 186 -2.97 -1.46 9.03
C GLY A 186 -2.40 -1.26 10.42
N LYS A 187 -2.02 -2.36 11.08
CA LYS A 187 -1.31 -2.28 12.37
C LYS A 187 0.15 -1.93 12.10
N ASN A 188 0.63 -0.86 12.71
CA ASN A 188 2.04 -0.51 12.70
C ASN A 188 2.75 -1.40 13.72
N GLU A 189 3.29 -2.54 13.27
CA GLU A 189 3.96 -3.51 14.14
C GLU A 189 5.45 -3.53 13.83
N VAL A 190 6.26 -3.28 14.86
CA VAL A 190 7.71 -3.23 14.76
C VAL A 190 8.31 -4.15 15.81
N ASN A 191 9.20 -5.04 15.39
CA ASN A 191 9.97 -5.91 16.27
C ASN A 191 11.40 -5.38 16.37
N ILE A 192 11.82 -4.96 17.56
CA ILE A 192 13.19 -4.57 17.84
C ILE A 192 13.95 -5.82 18.26
N VAL A 193 14.96 -6.19 17.47
CA VAL A 193 15.76 -7.40 17.66
C VAL A 193 17.08 -7.00 18.30
N ILE A 194 17.34 -7.49 19.51
CA ILE A 194 18.55 -7.15 20.30
C ILE A 194 19.30 -8.40 20.72
N GLY A 195 20.63 -8.34 20.71
CA GLY A 195 21.48 -9.48 21.08
C GLY A 195 21.68 -9.66 22.59
N ASP A 196 21.44 -8.61 23.38
CA ASP A 196 21.48 -8.63 24.83
C ASP A 196 20.50 -7.62 25.42
N LYS A 197 20.25 -7.74 26.73
CA LYS A 197 19.36 -6.85 27.49
C LYS A 197 20.15 -5.95 28.45
N LYS A 198 21.38 -5.56 28.09
CA LYS A 198 22.15 -4.60 28.89
C LYS A 198 21.49 -3.22 28.81
N GLU A 199 21.76 -2.39 29.81
CA GLU A 199 21.19 -1.04 29.94
C GLU A 199 21.42 -0.20 28.67
N GLU A 200 22.65 -0.16 28.16
CA GLU A 200 23.03 0.55 26.93
C GLU A 200 22.21 0.09 25.71
N THR A 201 22.02 -1.23 25.53
CA THR A 201 21.22 -1.79 24.43
C THR A 201 19.74 -1.43 24.55
N LEU A 202 19.19 -1.47 25.75
CA LEU A 202 17.79 -1.11 26.02
C LEU A 202 17.55 0.40 25.86
N GLU A 203 18.52 1.24 26.20
CA GLU A 203 18.49 2.67 25.94
C GLU A 203 18.45 2.95 24.44
N MET A 204 19.35 2.36 23.66
CA MET A 204 19.34 2.45 22.20
C MET A 204 18.01 1.99 21.60
N ALA A 205 17.48 0.86 22.05
CA ALA A 205 16.18 0.35 21.62
C ALA A 205 15.04 1.34 21.90
N SER A 206 15.08 2.01 23.06
CA SER A 206 14.08 3.01 23.46
C SER A 206 14.14 4.28 22.59
N ILE A 207 15.35 4.75 22.27
CA ILE A 207 15.56 5.88 21.35
C ILE A 207 15.05 5.54 19.95
N VAL A 208 15.36 4.35 19.46
CA VAL A 208 14.91 3.86 18.14
C VAL A 208 13.38 3.76 18.12
N ALA A 209 12.76 3.13 19.12
CA ALA A 209 11.30 3.03 19.23
C ALA A 209 10.64 4.42 19.20
N SER A 210 11.15 5.36 20.00
CA SER A 210 10.64 6.74 20.07
C SER A 210 10.78 7.46 18.72
N SER A 211 11.91 7.28 18.06
CA SER A 211 12.18 7.89 16.76
C SER A 211 11.28 7.30 15.66
N ILE A 212 10.92 6.02 15.74
CA ILE A 212 9.97 5.38 14.82
C ILE A 212 8.56 5.90 15.07
N ALA A 213 8.14 5.99 16.33
CA ALA A 213 6.81 6.49 16.70
C ALA A 213 6.56 7.92 16.19
N LEU A 214 7.58 8.80 16.23
CA LEU A 214 7.50 10.17 15.68
C LEU A 214 7.23 10.19 14.16
N ARG A 215 7.73 9.20 13.42
CA ARG A 215 7.57 9.12 11.95
C ARG A 215 6.22 8.58 11.52
N PHE A 216 5.56 7.82 12.39
CA PHE A 216 4.16 7.42 12.20
C PHE A 216 3.15 8.54 12.55
N GLU A 217 3.59 9.80 12.66
CA GLU A 217 2.74 10.96 12.95
C GLU A 217 1.81 10.72 14.15
N TYR A 218 2.35 10.12 15.23
CA TYR A 218 1.63 9.77 16.45
C TYR A 218 0.55 8.68 16.31
N ARG A 219 0.48 7.97 15.17
CA ARG A 219 -0.34 6.75 15.08
C ARG A 219 0.26 5.68 16.00
N ALA A 220 -0.59 4.93 16.68
CA ALA A 220 -0.15 3.86 17.58
C ALA A 220 0.76 2.86 16.83
N VAL A 221 1.94 2.62 17.40
CA VAL A 221 2.90 1.61 16.94
C VAL A 221 3.03 0.55 18.04
N ASN A 222 2.81 -0.70 17.68
CA ASN A 222 2.99 -1.84 18.56
C ASN A 222 4.43 -2.32 18.45
N PHE A 223 5.24 -1.96 19.44
CA PHE A 223 6.61 -2.44 19.54
C PHE A 223 6.66 -3.78 20.28
N THR A 224 7.47 -4.70 19.77
CA THR A 224 7.88 -5.91 20.48
C THR A 224 9.39 -5.98 20.54
N ILE A 225 9.95 -6.59 21.59
CA ILE A 225 11.38 -6.85 21.71
C ILE A 225 11.60 -8.36 21.64
N SER A 226 12.61 -8.79 20.88
CA SER A 226 13.04 -10.19 20.81
C SER A 226 14.53 -10.32 20.47
N ASP A 227 15.03 -11.54 20.46
CA ASP A 227 16.39 -11.91 20.05
C ASP A 227 16.44 -12.49 18.63
N SER A 228 15.30 -12.54 17.95
CA SER A 228 15.12 -13.22 16.67
C SER A 228 14.17 -12.47 15.75
N ILE A 229 14.31 -12.72 14.44
CA ILE A 229 13.49 -12.07 13.41
C ILE A 229 12.09 -12.67 13.43
N LYS A 230 11.07 -11.80 13.51
CA LYS A 230 9.67 -12.18 13.38
C LYS A 230 9.20 -11.95 11.94
N LYS A 231 8.63 -12.99 11.33
CA LYS A 231 8.08 -12.87 9.98
C LYS A 231 6.84 -11.98 9.97
N GLY A 232 6.67 -11.21 8.90
CA GLY A 232 5.46 -10.43 8.64
C GLY A 232 5.37 -9.09 9.36
N VAL A 233 6.39 -8.72 10.14
CA VAL A 233 6.51 -7.41 10.82
C VAL A 233 7.84 -6.76 10.45
N ASP A 234 7.94 -5.44 10.57
CA ASP A 234 9.22 -4.78 10.32
C ASP A 234 10.16 -5.03 11.50
N ASN A 235 11.31 -5.63 11.23
CA ASN A 235 12.33 -5.98 12.21
C ASN A 235 13.46 -4.95 12.19
N VAL A 236 13.73 -4.35 13.34
CA VAL A 236 14.82 -3.39 13.54
C VAL A 236 15.88 -4.05 14.41
N ILE A 237 16.98 -4.47 13.78
CA ILE A 237 18.06 -5.21 14.43
C ILE A 237 19.08 -4.21 14.96
N LEU A 238 19.36 -4.30 16.27
CA LEU A 238 20.36 -3.51 16.98
C LEU A 238 21.45 -4.45 17.51
N GLY A 239 22.68 -4.23 17.06
CA GLY A 239 23.83 -5.00 17.53
C GLY A 239 25.05 -4.87 16.63
N ASN A 240 26.11 -5.58 17.00
CA ASN A 240 27.35 -5.60 16.23
C ASN A 240 27.19 -6.38 14.91
N GLY A 241 28.17 -6.23 14.01
CA GLY A 241 28.15 -6.90 12.71
C GLY A 241 28.06 -8.43 12.79
N GLU A 242 28.61 -9.06 13.83
CA GLU A 242 28.51 -10.51 14.04
C GLU A 242 27.08 -10.95 14.34
N PHE A 243 26.38 -10.23 15.21
CA PHE A 243 24.99 -10.48 15.54
C PHE A 243 24.06 -10.26 14.35
N VAL A 244 24.28 -9.19 13.58
CA VAL A 244 23.47 -8.95 12.37
C VAL A 244 23.72 -10.02 11.31
N LYS A 245 24.98 -10.47 11.18
CA LYS A 245 25.34 -11.56 10.27
C LYS A 245 24.73 -12.89 10.69
N SER A 246 24.70 -13.21 11.99
CA SER A 246 24.10 -14.46 12.47
C SER A 246 22.59 -14.53 12.18
N LEU A 247 21.91 -13.38 12.20
CA LEU A 247 20.48 -13.28 11.92
C LEU A 247 20.13 -13.20 10.44
N THR A 248 20.93 -12.50 9.64
CA THR A 248 20.56 -12.14 8.25
C THR A 248 21.47 -12.72 7.18
N GLY A 249 22.63 -13.25 7.54
CA GLY A 249 23.68 -13.67 6.61
C GLY A 249 24.51 -12.52 6.02
N ASP A 250 24.05 -11.27 6.12
CA ASP A 250 24.72 -10.11 5.54
C ASP A 250 25.79 -9.54 6.48
N VAL A 251 26.85 -8.98 5.89
CA VAL A 251 27.91 -8.29 6.62
C VAL A 251 27.61 -6.80 6.63
N LEU A 252 27.47 -6.22 7.82
CA LEU A 252 27.37 -4.77 7.97
C LEU A 252 28.72 -4.10 7.71
N GLU A 253 28.71 -2.90 7.16
CA GLU A 253 29.89 -2.06 7.09
C GLU A 253 30.42 -1.75 8.50
N LYS A 254 31.74 -1.53 8.59
CA LYS A 254 32.43 -1.36 9.87
C LYS A 254 31.89 -0.11 10.59
N GLY A 255 31.26 -0.30 11.74
CA GLY A 255 30.66 0.78 12.54
C GLY A 255 29.14 0.92 12.39
N SER A 256 28.49 0.16 11.51
CA SER A 256 27.03 0.12 11.45
C SER A 256 26.47 -0.80 12.55
N ILE A 257 25.45 -0.31 13.26
CA ILE A 257 24.80 -1.00 14.40
C ILE A 257 23.31 -1.28 14.17
N LEU A 258 22.77 -0.85 13.02
CA LEU A 258 21.34 -0.85 12.72
C LEU A 258 21.08 -1.54 11.37
N LYS A 259 20.14 -2.47 11.34
CA LYS A 259 19.63 -3.06 10.10
C LYS A 259 18.12 -3.28 10.17
N ILE A 260 17.41 -2.97 9.08
CA ILE A 260 15.96 -3.08 9.01
C ILE A 260 15.55 -4.05 7.91
N ILE A 261 14.75 -5.05 8.25
CA ILE A 261 14.24 -6.09 7.34
C ILE A 261 12.77 -6.41 7.66
N ARG A 262 12.08 -7.13 6.79
CA ARG A 262 10.73 -7.67 7.07
C ARG A 262 10.72 -9.18 6.83
#